data_AF-T2SV64-F1
#
_entry.id   AF-T2SV64-F1
#
_cell.length_a   1.000
_cell.length_b   1.000
_cell.length_c   1.000
_cell.angle_alpha   90.00
_cell.angle_beta   90.00
_cell.angle_gamma   90.00
#
_symmetry.space_group_name_H-M   'P 1'
#
loop_
_entity.id
_entity.type
_entity.pdbx_description
1 polymer ?
#
loop_
_entity_poly.entity_id
_entity_poly.type
_entity_poly.pdbx_seq_one_letter_code
_entity_poly.pdbx_strand_id
1 'polypeptide(L)'
;MVNPLQSLELPLGHPLVEKLCDLSLKDGVKFNEEIPIHFKKEVLEEDRIKFKQALRVLRAIVNNGTFLRYPSDDNQKFLEDLAQAEKITNEQIEKTLEIVSYSDVDVDFEKFKDLMLKVDNEAVGVGIYSESQLLDLNGGHWDLEAPSAPKERVTFRFDNLDSSGKEMHFYARSSLNDLKKGVVAIDFGTKSTTASYMDETGTYRLLSIGGLVDDASLTKFENPTIVEFRHIKKFITEYDALDHRPFTEHNDIEVAHEAQKNAAGVKGNDLYRFFLN
;
A
#
# COMPACT_ATOMS: atom_id res chain seq x y z
N MET A 1 -19.77 14.98 10.65
CA MET A 1 -20.58 13.99 9.90
C MET A 1 -19.57 13.18 9.12
N VAL A 2 -19.51 11.86 9.32
CA VAL A 2 -18.57 11.02 8.57
C VAL A 2 -19.17 10.85 7.18
N ASN A 3 -18.46 11.30 6.14
CA ASN A 3 -18.93 11.17 4.77
C ASN A 3 -18.41 9.85 4.20
N PRO A 4 -19.23 9.12 3.43
CA PRO A 4 -18.76 7.95 2.72
C PRO A 4 -17.68 8.36 1.70
N LEU A 5 -16.65 7.52 1.56
CA LEU A 5 -15.58 7.71 0.60
C LEU A 5 -16.15 7.47 -0.81
N GLN A 6 -16.36 8.54 -1.56
CA GLN A 6 -16.78 8.49 -2.97
C GLN A 6 -15.58 8.45 -3.92
N SER A 7 -14.47 9.01 -3.48
CA SER A 7 -13.22 9.04 -4.21
C SER A 7 -12.04 9.08 -3.25
N LEU A 8 -10.89 8.60 -3.69
CA LEU A 8 -9.64 8.65 -2.97
C LEU A 8 -8.63 9.48 -3.77
N GLU A 9 -8.21 10.61 -3.21
CA GLU A 9 -7.16 11.44 -3.80
C GLU A 9 -5.81 11.05 -3.20
N LEU A 10 -4.84 10.68 -4.04
CA LEU A 10 -3.50 10.29 -3.61
C LEU A 10 -2.43 11.11 -4.33
N PRO A 11 -1.31 11.46 -3.67
CA PRO A 11 -0.11 11.92 -4.34
C PRO A 11 0.33 10.91 -5.41
N LEU A 12 0.84 11.36 -6.55
CA LEU A 12 1.28 10.45 -7.63
C LEU A 12 2.35 9.45 -7.18
N GLY A 13 3.21 9.84 -6.24
CA GLY A 13 4.25 8.98 -5.67
C GLY A 13 3.76 8.06 -4.55
N HIS A 14 2.49 8.09 -4.18
CA HIS A 14 1.97 7.24 -3.13
C HIS A 14 1.94 5.78 -3.61
N PRO A 15 2.48 4.82 -2.83
CA PRO A 15 2.66 3.44 -3.31
C PRO A 15 1.34 2.71 -3.61
N LEU A 16 0.24 3.09 -2.95
CA LEU A 16 -1.10 2.57 -3.28
C LEU A 16 -1.57 2.94 -4.71
N VAL A 17 -1.06 4.01 -5.33
CA VAL A 17 -1.43 4.41 -6.71
C VAL A 17 -1.16 3.29 -7.69
N GLU A 18 -0.02 2.62 -7.55
CA GLU A 18 0.36 1.50 -8.42
C GLU A 18 -0.62 0.33 -8.28
N LYS A 19 -0.93 -0.09 -7.05
CA LYS A 19 -1.92 -1.17 -6.80
C LYS A 19 -3.30 -0.81 -7.38
N LEU A 20 -3.76 0.42 -7.20
CA LEU A 20 -5.07 0.86 -7.70
C LEU A 20 -5.11 0.98 -9.23
N CYS A 21 -4.03 1.44 -9.85
CA CYS A 21 -3.90 1.43 -11.31
C CYS A 21 -3.95 -0.01 -11.86
N ASP A 22 -3.32 -0.98 -11.19
CA ASP A 22 -3.37 -2.39 -11.63
C ASP A 22 -4.77 -2.97 -11.49
N LEU A 23 -5.46 -2.71 -10.38
CA LEU A 23 -6.84 -3.13 -10.17
C LEU A 23 -7.82 -2.53 -11.17
N SER A 24 -7.51 -1.33 -11.67
CA SER A 24 -8.29 -0.65 -12.69
C SER A 24 -8.15 -1.26 -14.08
N LEU A 25 -7.15 -2.11 -14.34
CA LEU A 25 -6.99 -2.69 -15.67
C LEU A 25 -8.04 -3.77 -15.95
N LYS A 26 -8.53 -3.81 -17.19
CA LYS A 26 -9.35 -4.93 -17.69
C LYS A 26 -8.56 -6.23 -17.66
N ASP A 27 -9.27 -7.33 -17.38
CA ASP A 27 -8.67 -8.65 -17.22
C ASP A 27 -7.77 -9.03 -18.41
N GLY A 28 -6.54 -9.44 -18.11
CA GLY A 28 -5.54 -9.83 -19.10
C GLY A 28 -4.65 -8.71 -19.63
N VAL A 29 -4.93 -7.44 -19.32
CA VAL A 29 -4.01 -6.33 -19.61
C VAL A 29 -3.02 -6.17 -18.46
N LYS A 30 -1.73 -6.13 -18.78
CA LYS A 30 -0.65 -5.81 -17.84
C LYS A 30 0.10 -4.58 -18.31
N PHE A 31 0.58 -3.76 -17.39
CA PHE A 31 1.53 -2.71 -17.74
C PHE A 31 2.80 -3.37 -18.27
N ASN A 32 3.20 -3.00 -19.49
CA ASN A 32 4.53 -3.34 -19.99
C ASN A 32 5.50 -2.27 -19.49
N GLU A 33 6.08 -2.51 -18.31
CA GLU A 33 7.08 -1.63 -17.69
C GLU A 33 8.48 -1.80 -18.30
N GLU A 34 8.68 -2.86 -19.10
CA GLU A 34 9.97 -3.16 -19.73
C GLU A 34 10.27 -2.30 -20.96
N ILE A 35 9.29 -1.55 -21.49
CA ILE A 35 9.51 -0.66 -22.63
C ILE A 35 10.34 0.55 -22.14
N PRO A 36 11.61 0.69 -22.58
CA PRO A 36 12.45 1.77 -22.12
C PRO A 36 11.89 3.11 -22.61
N ILE A 37 11.67 4.04 -21.67
CA ILE A 37 11.27 5.41 -22.00
C ILE A 37 12.55 6.24 -22.14
N HIS A 38 12.76 6.79 -23.33
CA HIS A 38 13.86 7.70 -23.58
C HIS A 38 13.41 9.15 -23.34
N PHE A 39 14.21 9.91 -22.59
CA PHE A 39 13.96 11.32 -22.31
C PHE A 39 14.96 12.19 -23.06
N LYS A 40 14.58 13.43 -23.37
CA LYS A 40 15.54 14.43 -23.82
C LYS A 40 16.53 14.76 -22.69
N LYS A 41 17.73 15.26 -23.05
CA LYS A 41 18.85 15.45 -22.11
C LYS A 41 18.54 16.50 -21.04
N GLU A 42 17.71 17.48 -21.39
CA GLU A 42 17.27 18.58 -20.55
C GLU A 42 16.22 18.20 -19.47
N VAL A 43 15.64 17.00 -19.54
CA VAL A 43 14.65 16.52 -18.57
C VAL A 43 15.35 16.11 -17.27
N LEU A 44 14.95 16.69 -16.14
CA LEU A 44 15.47 16.40 -14.81
C LEU A 44 15.05 15.00 -14.33
N GLU A 45 15.85 14.37 -13.46
CA GLU A 45 15.55 13.00 -12.99
C GLU A 45 14.25 12.93 -12.18
N GLU A 46 13.94 13.98 -11.40
CA GLU A 46 12.67 14.09 -10.67
C GLU A 46 11.46 14.08 -11.61
N ASP A 47 11.52 14.81 -12.72
CA ASP A 47 10.44 14.87 -13.71
C ASP A 47 10.28 13.55 -14.47
N ARG A 48 11.38 12.80 -14.66
CA ARG A 48 11.31 11.45 -15.23
C ARG A 48 10.57 10.49 -14.31
N ILE A 49 10.81 10.57 -13.00
CA ILE A 49 10.11 9.73 -12.00
C ILE A 49 8.63 10.07 -12.00
N LYS A 50 8.30 11.37 -11.89
CA LYS A 50 6.90 11.86 -11.92
C LYS A 50 6.19 11.46 -13.20
N PHE A 51 6.86 11.58 -14.34
CA PHE A 51 6.30 11.18 -15.63
C PHE A 51 5.98 9.68 -15.68
N LYS A 52 6.86 8.82 -15.16
CA LYS A 52 6.60 7.37 -15.12
C LYS A 52 5.37 7.05 -14.27
N GLN A 53 5.22 7.69 -13.11
CA GLN A 53 4.05 7.56 -12.24
C GLN A 53 2.78 8.05 -12.95
N ALA A 54 2.82 9.25 -13.52
CA ALA A 54 1.69 9.82 -14.25
C ALA A 54 1.33 9.01 -15.51
N LEU A 55 2.30 8.45 -16.22
CA LEU A 55 2.07 7.61 -17.39
C LEU A 55 1.35 6.31 -17.02
N ARG A 56 1.65 5.71 -15.86
CA ARG A 56 0.92 4.54 -15.36
C ARG A 56 -0.56 4.89 -15.12
N VAL A 57 -0.81 6.00 -14.45
CA VAL A 57 -2.16 6.53 -14.23
C VAL A 57 -2.87 6.81 -15.56
N LEU A 58 -2.21 7.50 -16.49
CA LEU A 58 -2.76 7.80 -17.81
C LEU A 58 -3.16 6.53 -18.58
N ARG A 59 -2.33 5.49 -18.52
CA ARG A 59 -2.63 4.19 -19.13
C ARG A 59 -3.84 3.51 -18.49
N ALA A 60 -3.99 3.59 -17.16
CA ALA A 60 -5.18 3.11 -16.46
C ALA A 60 -6.45 3.84 -16.92
N ILE A 61 -6.40 5.18 -17.00
CA ILE A 61 -7.50 6.03 -17.48
C ILE A 61 -7.92 5.64 -18.91
N VAL A 62 -6.96 5.47 -19.83
CA VAL A 62 -7.22 5.12 -21.23
C VAL A 62 -7.82 3.70 -21.35
N ASN A 63 -7.36 2.74 -20.56
CA ASN A 63 -7.82 1.34 -20.62
C ASN A 63 -9.27 1.18 -20.17
N ASN A 64 -9.65 1.84 -19.07
CA ASN A 64 -11.02 1.77 -18.55
C ASN A 64 -12.06 2.39 -19.48
N GLY A 65 -11.62 3.14 -20.50
CA GLY A 65 -12.54 3.80 -21.41
C GLY A 65 -13.32 4.92 -20.73
N THR A 66 -13.03 5.26 -19.48
CA THR A 66 -13.60 6.45 -18.81
C THR A 66 -13.11 7.73 -19.49
N PHE A 67 -11.91 7.68 -20.08
CA PHE A 67 -11.43 8.72 -21.00
C PHE A 67 -12.40 8.98 -22.16
N LEU A 68 -13.31 8.06 -22.52
CA LEU A 68 -14.33 8.25 -23.56
C LEU A 68 -15.55 9.08 -23.15
N ARG A 69 -15.66 9.61 -21.92
CA ARG A 69 -16.67 10.63 -21.62
C ARG A 69 -16.26 12.03 -22.15
N TYR A 70 -15.60 12.08 -23.31
CA TYR A 70 -15.06 13.23 -24.05
C TYR A 70 -13.63 13.67 -23.68
N PRO A 71 -12.59 12.98 -24.16
CA PRO A 71 -11.30 13.63 -24.27
C PRO A 71 -11.41 14.66 -25.40
N SER A 72 -10.89 15.87 -25.21
CA SER A 72 -10.80 16.83 -26.32
C SER A 72 -10.03 16.18 -27.48
N ASP A 73 -10.35 16.56 -28.71
CA ASP A 73 -9.59 16.12 -29.90
C ASP A 73 -8.07 16.35 -29.70
N ASP A 74 -7.71 17.40 -28.96
CA ASP A 74 -6.34 17.74 -28.58
C ASP A 74 -5.67 16.74 -27.64
N ASN A 75 -6.42 16.07 -26.76
CA ASN A 75 -5.90 15.04 -25.85
C ASN A 75 -5.74 13.70 -26.55
N GLN A 76 -6.65 13.34 -27.46
CA GLN A 76 -6.49 12.13 -28.27
C GLN A 76 -5.23 12.24 -29.14
N LYS A 77 -5.09 13.36 -29.85
CA LYS A 77 -3.90 13.64 -30.67
C LYS A 77 -2.63 13.62 -29.84
N PHE A 78 -2.67 14.20 -28.63
CA PHE A 78 -1.53 14.15 -27.72
C PHE A 78 -1.14 12.72 -27.32
N LEU A 79 -2.11 11.85 -27.03
CA LEU A 79 -1.81 10.44 -26.69
C LEU A 79 -1.18 9.69 -27.87
N GLU A 80 -1.65 9.94 -29.09
CA GLU A 80 -1.05 9.38 -30.31
C GLU A 80 0.38 9.88 -30.50
N ASP A 81 0.60 11.19 -30.38
CA ASP A 81 1.92 11.82 -30.48
C ASP A 81 2.87 11.29 -29.38
N LEU A 82 2.36 11.09 -28.15
CA LEU A 82 3.11 10.55 -27.02
C LEU A 82 3.54 9.10 -27.27
N ALA A 83 2.65 8.28 -27.86
CA ALA A 83 2.94 6.88 -28.19
C ALA A 83 3.99 6.73 -29.31
N GLN A 84 4.09 7.71 -30.22
CA GLN A 84 5.07 7.73 -31.31
C GLN A 84 6.36 8.49 -30.97
N ALA A 85 6.44 9.10 -29.78
CA ALA A 85 7.57 9.94 -29.41
C ALA A 85 8.85 9.11 -29.21
N GLU A 86 9.89 9.42 -29.99
CA GLU A 86 11.22 8.81 -29.81
C GLU A 86 11.85 9.22 -28.47
N LYS A 87 11.61 10.48 -28.04
CA LYS A 87 12.11 11.03 -26.78
C LYS A 87 11.09 11.95 -26.14
N ILE A 88 10.86 11.75 -24.85
CA ILE A 88 9.94 12.54 -24.03
C ILE A 88 10.52 13.92 -23.71
N THR A 89 9.72 14.97 -23.90
CA THR A 89 10.05 16.38 -23.63
C THR A 89 9.39 16.88 -22.33
N ASN A 90 9.86 18.00 -21.77
CA ASN A 90 9.21 18.63 -20.62
C ASN A 90 7.75 19.01 -20.90
N GLU A 91 7.44 19.50 -22.11
CA GLU A 91 6.07 19.83 -22.52
C GLU A 91 5.15 18.60 -22.50
N GLN A 92 5.65 17.44 -22.93
CA GLN A 92 4.90 16.18 -22.84
C GLN A 92 4.70 15.75 -21.39
N ILE A 93 5.69 15.94 -20.52
CA ILE A 93 5.58 15.63 -19.09
C ILE A 93 4.51 16.51 -18.43
N GLU A 94 4.58 17.83 -18.65
CA GLU A 94 3.62 18.80 -18.11
C GLU A 94 2.20 18.47 -18.57
N LYS A 95 2.00 18.22 -19.86
CA LYS A 95 0.68 17.87 -20.41
C LYS A 95 0.16 16.54 -19.89
N THR A 96 1.02 15.53 -19.71
CA THR A 96 0.62 14.26 -19.06
C THR A 96 0.18 14.47 -17.62
N LEU A 97 0.94 15.24 -16.83
CA LEU A 97 0.59 15.56 -15.44
C LEU A 97 -0.72 16.36 -15.37
N GLU A 98 -0.91 17.32 -16.28
CA GLU A 98 -2.13 18.09 -16.39
C GLU A 98 -3.34 17.17 -16.63
N ILE A 99 -3.27 16.29 -17.64
CA ILE A 99 -4.34 15.33 -17.95
C ILE A 99 -4.70 14.50 -16.73
N VAL A 100 -3.70 13.95 -16.04
CA VAL A 100 -3.91 13.13 -14.84
C VAL A 100 -4.57 13.92 -13.71
N SER A 101 -4.23 15.21 -13.54
CA SER A 101 -4.74 16.02 -12.43
C SER A 101 -6.24 16.28 -12.43
N TYR A 102 -6.89 16.24 -13.61
CA TYR A 102 -8.34 16.43 -13.75
C TYR A 102 -9.08 15.17 -14.20
N SER A 103 -8.36 14.07 -14.43
CA SER A 103 -8.95 12.79 -14.83
C SER A 103 -9.11 11.88 -13.64
N ASP A 104 -10.16 11.08 -13.66
CA ASP A 104 -10.41 10.06 -12.65
C ASP A 104 -10.02 8.68 -13.16
N VAL A 105 -9.51 7.84 -12.27
CA VAL A 105 -9.34 6.41 -12.50
C VAL A 105 -10.48 5.67 -11.84
N ASP A 106 -11.31 4.98 -12.62
CA ASP A 106 -12.33 4.10 -12.06
C ASP A 106 -11.68 2.83 -11.52
N VAL A 107 -12.05 2.43 -10.31
CA VAL A 107 -11.62 1.18 -9.69
C VAL A 107 -12.86 0.41 -9.29
N ASP A 108 -12.89 -0.88 -9.63
CA ASP A 108 -13.94 -1.80 -9.20
C ASP A 108 -13.99 -1.85 -7.67
N PHE A 109 -15.17 -1.60 -7.11
CA PHE A 109 -15.35 -1.46 -5.67
C PHE A 109 -15.06 -2.75 -4.91
N GLU A 110 -15.45 -3.91 -5.46
CA GLU A 110 -15.21 -5.21 -4.83
C GLU A 110 -13.71 -5.57 -4.83
N LYS A 111 -13.01 -5.33 -5.94
CA LYS A 111 -11.55 -5.50 -6.02
C LYS A 111 -10.82 -4.59 -5.02
N PHE A 112 -11.26 -3.34 -4.90
CA PHE A 112 -10.69 -2.40 -3.94
C PHE A 112 -11.00 -2.80 -2.49
N LYS A 113 -12.23 -3.24 -2.19
CA LYS A 113 -12.62 -3.80 -0.89
C LYS A 113 -11.69 -4.94 -0.48
N ASP A 114 -11.52 -5.91 -1.37
CA ASP A 114 -10.70 -7.10 -1.14
C ASP A 114 -9.23 -6.76 -0.88
N LEU A 115 -8.70 -5.75 -1.58
CA LEU A 115 -7.37 -5.21 -1.32
C LEU A 115 -7.30 -4.63 0.10
N MET A 116 -8.25 -3.75 0.44
CA MET A 116 -8.24 -3.05 1.72
C MET A 116 -8.46 -3.96 2.93
N LEU A 117 -9.18 -5.08 2.78
CA LEU A 117 -9.35 -6.06 3.85
C LEU A 117 -8.10 -6.90 4.14
N LYS A 118 -7.14 -6.94 3.20
CA LYS A 118 -5.93 -7.77 3.28
C LYS A 118 -4.67 -6.99 3.60
N VAL A 119 -4.72 -5.67 3.75
CA VAL A 119 -3.52 -4.84 3.89
C VAL A 119 -2.62 -5.33 5.02
N ASP A 120 -3.17 -5.65 6.20
CA ASP A 120 -2.35 -6.09 7.33
C ASP A 120 -1.92 -7.56 7.22
N ASN A 121 -2.71 -8.36 6.50
CA ASN A 121 -2.29 -9.71 6.14
C ASN A 121 -1.05 -9.68 5.24
N GLU A 122 -1.05 -8.80 4.23
CA GLU A 122 0.10 -8.58 3.36
C GLU A 122 1.29 -7.96 4.13
N ALA A 123 1.04 -6.93 4.95
CA ALA A 123 2.10 -6.16 5.59
C ALA A 123 2.78 -6.87 6.76
N VAL A 124 1.99 -7.58 7.59
CA VAL A 124 2.47 -8.15 8.87
C VAL A 124 1.91 -9.55 9.17
N GLY A 125 1.23 -10.19 8.22
CA GLY A 125 0.80 -11.58 8.35
C GLY A 125 -0.37 -11.81 9.32
N VAL A 126 -1.08 -10.76 9.73
CA VAL A 126 -2.27 -10.90 10.61
C VAL A 126 -3.51 -11.31 9.81
N GLY A 127 -4.59 -11.69 10.50
CA GLY A 127 -5.83 -12.12 9.85
C GLY A 127 -6.46 -11.07 8.93
N ILE A 128 -7.26 -11.53 7.98
CA ILE A 128 -8.04 -10.66 7.07
C ILE A 128 -9.14 -9.97 7.87
N TYR A 129 -9.35 -8.68 7.62
CA TYR A 129 -10.42 -7.91 8.25
C TYR A 129 -11.81 -8.43 7.87
N SER A 130 -12.77 -8.31 8.79
CA SER A 130 -14.18 -8.47 8.42
C SER A 130 -14.66 -7.27 7.59
N GLU A 131 -15.66 -7.47 6.73
CA GLU A 131 -16.20 -6.37 5.90
C GLU A 131 -16.68 -5.16 6.73
N SER A 132 -17.18 -5.40 7.94
CA SER A 132 -17.57 -4.35 8.89
C SER A 132 -16.44 -3.36 9.19
N GLN A 133 -15.17 -3.77 9.08
CA GLN A 133 -14.03 -2.86 9.23
C GLN A 133 -14.09 -1.72 8.22
N LEU A 134 -14.63 -1.93 7.03
CA LEU A 134 -14.69 -0.91 5.98
C LEU A 134 -16.08 -0.28 5.86
N LEU A 135 -17.14 -1.04 6.14
CA LEU A 135 -18.53 -0.67 5.88
C LEU A 135 -19.28 -0.07 7.08
N ASP A 136 -18.78 -0.27 8.32
CA ASP A 136 -19.43 0.30 9.50
C ASP A 136 -18.96 1.74 9.75
N LEU A 137 -19.89 2.59 10.21
CA LEU A 137 -19.61 3.99 10.60
C LEU A 137 -18.52 4.12 11.67
N ASN A 138 -18.45 3.14 12.58
CA ASN A 138 -17.45 3.08 13.65
C ASN A 138 -16.23 2.24 13.25
N GLY A 139 -16.20 1.68 12.04
CA GLY A 139 -15.01 1.11 11.44
C GLY A 139 -14.18 2.20 10.77
N GLY A 140 -13.64 1.83 9.62
CA GLY A 140 -12.83 2.58 8.70
C GLY A 140 -11.35 2.19 8.76
N HIS A 141 -10.61 2.54 7.70
CA HIS A 141 -9.20 2.19 7.54
C HIS A 141 -8.34 3.45 7.54
N TRP A 142 -7.17 3.38 8.18
CA TRP A 142 -6.25 4.53 8.30
C TRP A 142 -5.64 4.92 6.96
N ASP A 143 -5.30 3.94 6.13
CA ASP A 143 -4.76 4.16 4.78
C ASP A 143 -5.73 4.88 3.82
N LEU A 144 -7.00 5.06 4.21
CA LEU A 144 -7.99 5.84 3.46
C LEU A 144 -8.10 7.30 3.95
N GLU A 145 -7.44 7.64 5.05
CA GLU A 145 -7.32 9.01 5.53
C GLU A 145 -6.25 9.75 4.71
N ALA A 146 -6.67 10.32 3.57
CA ALA A 146 -5.78 11.13 2.76
C ALA A 146 -5.51 12.50 3.42
N PRO A 147 -4.25 12.91 3.62
CA PRO A 147 -3.93 14.28 3.98
C PRO A 147 -4.30 15.25 2.84
N SER A 148 -4.33 16.55 3.14
CA SER A 148 -4.67 17.60 2.16
C SER A 148 -3.90 17.40 0.84
N ALA A 149 -4.64 17.23 -0.26
CA ALA A 149 -4.06 16.67 -1.48
C ALA A 149 -3.02 17.63 -2.13
N PRO A 150 -1.81 17.13 -2.47
CA PRO A 150 -0.78 17.92 -3.12
C PRO A 150 -1.19 18.34 -4.54
N LYS A 151 -0.37 19.24 -5.14
CA LYS A 151 -0.56 19.73 -6.51
C LYS A 151 -0.47 18.62 -7.57
N GLU A 152 0.32 17.57 -7.30
CA GLU A 152 0.55 16.42 -8.16
C GLU A 152 -0.16 15.20 -7.57
N ARG A 153 -1.38 14.94 -8.04
CA ARG A 153 -2.28 13.92 -7.50
C ARG A 153 -3.05 13.20 -8.58
N VAL A 154 -3.65 12.08 -8.19
CA VAL A 154 -4.63 11.32 -8.95
C VAL A 154 -5.88 11.11 -8.10
N THR A 155 -7.04 11.13 -8.74
CA THR A 155 -8.31 10.81 -8.11
C THR A 155 -8.76 9.42 -8.55
N PHE A 156 -8.92 8.50 -7.61
CA PHE A 156 -9.56 7.23 -7.84
C PHE A 156 -11.04 7.34 -7.48
N ARG A 157 -11.91 6.91 -8.40
CA ARG A 157 -13.35 6.81 -8.18
C ARG A 157 -13.77 5.36 -8.04
N PHE A 158 -14.75 5.15 -7.19
CA PHE A 158 -15.34 3.85 -6.95
C PHE A 158 -16.81 3.92 -7.40
N ASP A 159 -17.31 2.87 -8.04
CA ASP A 159 -18.73 2.79 -8.38
C ASP A 159 -19.62 2.67 -7.12
N ASN A 160 -19.03 2.27 -5.99
CA ASN A 160 -19.68 2.08 -4.71
C ASN A 160 -20.85 1.09 -4.79
N LEU A 161 -20.73 0.06 -5.65
CA LEU A 161 -21.74 -0.97 -5.83
C LEU A 161 -21.19 -2.34 -5.43
N ASP A 162 -22.01 -3.13 -4.73
CA ASP A 162 -21.72 -4.56 -4.57
C ASP A 162 -22.03 -5.35 -5.86
N SER A 163 -21.72 -6.65 -5.87
CA SER A 163 -21.99 -7.53 -7.01
C SER A 163 -23.47 -7.63 -7.42
N SER A 164 -24.39 -7.16 -6.57
CA SER A 164 -25.84 -7.11 -6.83
C SER A 164 -26.33 -5.72 -7.29
N GLY A 165 -25.44 -4.72 -7.35
CA GLY A 165 -25.76 -3.35 -7.72
C GLY A 165 -26.30 -2.51 -6.56
N LYS A 166 -26.08 -2.94 -5.31
CA LYS A 166 -26.49 -2.17 -4.11
C LYS A 166 -25.38 -1.21 -3.70
N GLU A 167 -25.78 0.01 -3.36
CA GLU A 167 -24.86 1.03 -2.87
C GLU A 167 -24.17 0.62 -1.56
N MET A 168 -22.85 0.79 -1.54
CA MET A 168 -21.96 0.53 -0.41
C MET A 168 -21.14 1.78 -0.09
N HIS A 169 -20.72 1.90 1.16
CA HIS A 169 -20.06 3.09 1.67
C HIS A 169 -18.83 2.69 2.46
N PHE A 170 -17.66 3.17 2.02
CA PHE A 170 -16.45 3.12 2.81
C PHE A 170 -16.33 4.31 3.74
N TYR A 171 -15.70 4.09 4.88
CA TYR A 171 -15.36 5.15 5.81
C TYR A 171 -13.84 5.21 5.99
N ALA A 172 -13.26 6.39 5.80
CA ALA A 172 -11.92 6.65 6.28
C ALA A 172 -11.96 6.86 7.80
N ARG A 173 -10.92 6.42 8.50
CA ARG A 173 -10.84 6.59 9.95
C ARG A 173 -9.49 7.16 10.33
N SER A 174 -9.52 8.16 11.20
CA SER A 174 -8.29 8.69 11.76
C SER A 174 -7.63 7.70 12.71
N SER A 175 -6.34 7.46 12.50
CA SER A 175 -5.50 6.68 13.43
C SER A 175 -5.52 7.25 14.86
N LEU A 176 -5.74 8.56 15.00
CA LEU A 176 -5.87 9.25 16.29
C LEU A 176 -7.05 8.74 17.13
N ASN A 177 -8.10 8.21 16.50
CA ASN A 177 -9.28 7.69 17.20
C ASN A 177 -9.02 6.31 17.84
N ASP A 178 -7.96 5.62 17.43
CA ASP A 178 -7.62 4.29 17.91
C ASP A 178 -6.43 4.30 18.88
N LEU A 179 -5.91 5.50 19.20
CA LEU A 179 -4.87 5.67 20.20
C LEU A 179 -5.39 5.35 21.60
N LYS A 180 -4.92 4.24 22.16
CA LYS A 180 -5.13 3.88 23.57
C LYS A 180 -3.96 4.33 24.43
N LYS A 181 -4.22 5.22 25.39
CA LYS A 181 -3.23 5.56 26.41
C LYS A 181 -3.13 4.40 27.40
N GLY A 182 -1.95 3.83 27.55
CA GLY A 182 -1.70 2.72 28.46
C GLY A 182 -0.21 2.55 28.71
N VAL A 183 0.12 1.65 29.62
CA VAL A 183 1.50 1.23 29.88
C VAL A 183 1.70 -0.13 29.23
N VAL A 184 2.72 -0.22 28.39
CA VAL A 184 3.23 -1.49 27.85
C VAL A 184 4.54 -1.79 28.55
N ALA A 185 4.68 -3.00 29.08
CA ALA A 185 5.93 -3.51 29.63
C ALA A 185 6.53 -4.51 28.65
N ILE A 186 7.79 -4.30 28.28
CA ILE A 186 8.53 -5.17 27.36
C ILE A 186 9.81 -5.61 28.08
N ASP A 187 9.97 -6.91 28.23
CA ASP A 187 11.19 -7.53 28.74
C ASP A 187 12.00 -8.07 27.56
N PHE A 188 13.10 -7.39 27.22
CA PHE A 188 14.03 -7.80 26.16
C PHE A 188 15.10 -8.74 26.71
N GLY A 189 14.75 -10.02 26.84
CA GLY A 189 15.69 -11.05 27.19
C GLY A 189 16.63 -11.42 26.04
N THR A 190 17.74 -12.10 26.34
CA THR A 190 18.70 -12.54 25.31
C THR A 190 18.13 -13.61 24.39
N LYS A 191 17.26 -14.48 24.90
CA LYS A 191 16.67 -15.59 24.13
C LYS A 191 15.24 -15.28 23.68
N SER A 192 14.47 -14.65 24.55
CA SER A 192 13.07 -14.34 24.32
C SER A 192 12.74 -12.94 24.80
N THR A 193 11.74 -12.35 24.15
CA THR A 193 11.12 -11.07 24.46
C THR A 193 9.68 -11.32 24.87
N THR A 194 9.26 -10.74 25.99
CA THR A 194 7.88 -10.84 26.47
C THR A 194 7.29 -9.44 26.55
N ALA A 195 6.10 -9.24 25.99
CA ALA A 195 5.39 -7.97 26.06
C ALA A 195 4.06 -8.16 26.79
N SER A 196 3.67 -7.15 27.58
CA SER A 196 2.36 -7.09 28.21
C SER A 196 1.81 -5.68 28.24
N TYR A 197 0.48 -5.55 28.28
CA TYR A 197 -0.21 -4.28 28.46
C TYR A 197 -1.29 -4.42 29.53
N MET A 198 -1.69 -3.29 30.11
CA MET A 198 -2.84 -3.23 31.01
C MET A 198 -4.09 -2.89 30.20
N ASP A 199 -5.12 -3.74 30.30
CA ASP A 199 -6.41 -3.50 29.64
C ASP A 199 -7.27 -2.46 30.38
N GLU A 200 -8.42 -2.12 29.79
CA GLU A 200 -9.37 -1.12 30.32
C GLU A 200 -9.94 -1.49 31.71
N THR A 201 -9.84 -2.77 32.11
CA THR A 201 -10.27 -3.25 33.44
C THR A 201 -9.15 -3.22 34.48
N GLY A 202 -7.93 -2.83 34.08
CA GLY A 202 -6.74 -2.88 34.92
C GLY A 202 -6.05 -4.26 34.94
N THR A 203 -6.46 -5.19 34.07
CA THR A 203 -5.89 -6.53 34.01
C THR A 203 -4.68 -6.55 33.07
N TYR A 204 -3.57 -7.14 33.51
CA TYR A 204 -2.39 -7.34 32.68
C TYR A 204 -2.61 -8.48 31.68
N ARG A 205 -2.34 -8.20 30.40
CA ARG A 205 -2.46 -9.15 29.29
C ARG A 205 -1.13 -9.28 28.56
N LEU A 206 -0.74 -10.51 28.27
CA LEU A 206 0.44 -10.81 27.45
C LEU A 206 0.14 -10.59 25.97
N LEU A 207 1.15 -10.17 25.22
CA LEU A 207 1.12 -9.95 23.77
C LEU A 207 2.00 -10.99 23.07
N SER A 208 1.42 -11.64 22.07
CA SER A 208 2.17 -12.43 21.09
C SER A 208 2.80 -11.48 20.07
N ILE A 209 4.06 -11.69 19.71
CA ILE A 209 4.78 -10.92 18.69
C ILE A 209 5.04 -11.85 17.49
N GLY A 210 4.61 -11.43 16.30
CA GLY A 210 4.66 -12.23 15.06
C GLY A 210 3.38 -13.03 14.80
N GLY A 211 3.34 -13.77 13.69
CA GLY A 211 2.12 -14.39 13.14
C GLY A 211 1.44 -15.51 13.94
N LEU A 212 1.91 -15.87 15.14
CA LEU A 212 1.32 -16.95 15.97
C LEU A 212 0.22 -16.48 16.93
N VAL A 213 -0.62 -15.53 16.51
CA VAL A 213 -1.67 -14.95 17.38
C VAL A 213 -2.68 -16.02 17.84
N ASP A 214 -3.01 -16.96 16.96
CA ASP A 214 -4.05 -17.99 17.17
C ASP A 214 -3.58 -19.28 17.85
N ASP A 215 -2.30 -19.40 18.22
CA ASP A 215 -1.82 -20.57 18.97
C ASP A 215 -2.47 -20.60 20.38
N ALA A 216 -2.91 -21.75 20.85
CA ALA A 216 -3.44 -21.89 22.22
C ALA A 216 -2.32 -21.99 23.28
N SER A 217 -1.08 -22.22 22.85
CA SER A 217 0.07 -22.40 23.72
C SER A 217 0.53 -21.11 24.39
N LEU A 218 0.94 -21.20 25.67
CA LEU A 218 1.60 -20.09 26.38
C LEU A 218 2.96 -19.72 25.78
N THR A 219 3.60 -20.63 25.03
CA THR A 219 4.88 -20.39 24.37
C THR A 219 4.82 -19.27 23.34
N LYS A 220 3.63 -18.93 22.84
CA LYS A 220 3.45 -17.80 21.91
C LYS A 220 3.77 -16.44 22.53
N PHE A 221 3.73 -16.34 23.85
CA PHE A 221 4.05 -15.09 24.57
C PHE A 221 5.55 -14.96 24.88
N GLU A 222 6.32 -16.04 24.73
CA GLU A 222 7.78 -16.04 24.80
C GLU A 222 8.34 -15.92 23.38
N ASN A 223 8.54 -14.69 22.91
CA ASN A 223 8.88 -14.44 21.51
C ASN A 223 10.40 -14.54 21.31
N PRO A 224 10.93 -15.46 20.48
CA PRO A 224 12.36 -15.53 20.22
C PRO A 224 12.92 -14.16 19.83
N THR A 225 14.06 -13.77 20.39
CA THR A 225 14.67 -12.45 20.10
C THR A 225 15.50 -12.54 18.82
N ILE A 226 14.80 -12.72 17.70
CA ILE A 226 15.36 -12.88 16.36
C ILE A 226 14.54 -12.10 15.34
N VAL A 227 15.24 -11.54 14.37
CA VAL A 227 14.70 -10.82 13.22
C VAL A 227 15.42 -11.33 11.98
N GLU A 228 14.69 -11.58 10.91
CA GLU A 228 15.22 -12.03 9.62
C GLU A 228 14.78 -11.07 8.53
N PHE A 229 15.74 -10.43 7.85
CA PHE A 229 15.47 -9.69 6.63
C PHE A 229 15.64 -10.63 5.44
N ARG A 230 14.57 -10.86 4.70
CA ARG A 230 14.58 -11.72 3.51
C ARG A 230 14.84 -10.91 2.24
N HIS A 231 14.30 -9.68 2.20
CA HIS A 231 14.41 -8.77 1.05
C HIS A 231 14.86 -7.37 1.47
N ILE A 232 16.03 -7.26 2.13
CA ILE A 232 16.51 -6.03 2.78
C ILE A 232 16.49 -4.78 1.88
N LYS A 233 16.82 -4.91 0.58
CA LYS A 233 16.82 -3.77 -0.36
C LYS A 233 15.41 -3.24 -0.62
N LYS A 234 14.43 -4.15 -0.77
CA LYS A 234 13.01 -3.81 -0.93
C LYS A 234 12.50 -3.17 0.36
N PHE A 235 12.73 -3.85 1.49
CA PHE A 235 12.34 -3.35 2.83
C PHE A 235 12.79 -1.91 3.08
N ILE A 236 14.08 -1.60 2.90
CA ILE A 236 14.61 -0.25 3.15
C ILE A 236 13.94 0.79 2.24
N THR A 237 13.65 0.43 0.99
CA THR A 237 13.04 1.36 0.03
C THR A 237 11.58 1.64 0.37
N GLU A 238 10.83 0.61 0.78
CA GLU A 238 9.39 0.71 1.05
C GLU A 238 9.06 1.16 2.48
N TYR A 239 9.99 0.97 3.42
CA TYR A 239 9.80 1.38 4.81
C TYR A 239 9.61 2.89 4.95
N ASP A 240 10.39 3.66 4.20
CA ASP A 240 10.36 5.13 4.19
C ASP A 240 9.36 5.70 3.17
N ALA A 241 8.55 4.86 2.50
CA ALA A 241 7.61 5.32 1.47
C ALA A 241 6.45 6.16 2.04
N LEU A 242 6.13 6.00 3.33
CA LEU A 242 5.03 6.68 4.03
C LEU A 242 5.44 7.03 5.46
N ASP A 243 5.02 8.21 5.95
CA ASP A 243 5.41 8.72 7.27
C ASP A 243 4.82 7.96 8.47
N HIS A 244 3.74 7.21 8.27
CA HIS A 244 2.94 6.62 9.36
C HIS A 244 2.95 5.09 9.35
N ARG A 245 2.75 4.48 8.18
CA ARG A 245 2.72 3.03 7.99
C ARG A 245 3.69 2.65 6.87
N PRO A 246 4.79 1.95 7.18
CA PRO A 246 5.66 1.34 6.18
C PRO A 246 4.88 0.54 5.14
N PHE A 247 5.17 0.72 3.85
CA PHE A 247 4.50 -0.02 2.77
C PHE A 247 5.22 -1.34 2.45
N THR A 248 5.72 -2.01 3.49
CA THR A 248 6.48 -3.27 3.40
C THR A 248 5.56 -4.48 3.46
N GLU A 249 6.02 -5.63 3.00
CA GLU A 249 5.32 -6.92 3.10
C GLU A 249 5.89 -7.80 4.23
N HIS A 250 5.06 -8.72 4.75
CA HIS A 250 5.44 -9.71 5.77
C HIS A 250 6.64 -10.54 5.32
N ASN A 251 6.73 -10.83 4.03
CA ASN A 251 7.83 -11.60 3.46
C ASN A 251 9.14 -10.79 3.30
N ASP A 252 9.13 -9.48 3.56
CA ASP A 252 10.35 -8.67 3.55
C ASP A 252 11.14 -8.82 4.85
N ILE A 253 10.42 -8.98 5.98
CA ILE A 253 10.96 -9.14 7.32
C ILE A 253 10.11 -10.10 8.17
N GLU A 254 10.74 -11.13 8.74
CA GLU A 254 10.11 -12.02 9.72
C GLU A 254 10.71 -11.79 11.12
N VAL A 255 9.90 -12.00 12.15
CA VAL A 255 10.32 -11.82 13.55
C VAL A 255 9.93 -13.01 14.41
N ALA A 256 10.60 -13.13 15.56
CA ALA A 256 10.24 -14.09 16.60
C ALA A 256 10.15 -15.54 16.10
N HIS A 257 9.02 -16.19 16.33
CA HIS A 257 8.83 -17.61 16.01
C HIS A 257 8.88 -17.90 14.51
N GLU A 258 8.56 -16.93 13.65
CA GLU A 258 8.61 -17.11 12.19
C GLU A 258 10.07 -17.17 11.72
N ALA A 259 10.85 -16.14 12.04
CA ALA A 259 12.29 -16.11 11.76
C ALA A 259 13.06 -17.25 12.45
N GLN A 260 12.64 -17.71 13.63
CA GLN A 260 13.30 -18.83 14.30
C GLN A 260 13.21 -20.14 13.50
N LYS A 261 12.14 -20.36 12.72
CA LYS A 261 12.01 -21.58 11.89
C LYS A 261 13.16 -21.69 10.89
N ASN A 262 13.57 -20.57 10.31
CA ASN A 262 14.66 -20.49 9.33
C ASN A 262 16.05 -20.56 10.00
N ALA A 263 16.13 -20.26 11.30
CA ALA A 263 17.34 -20.43 12.11
C ALA A 263 17.45 -21.82 12.79
N ALA A 264 16.49 -22.72 12.59
CA ALA A 264 16.49 -24.03 13.24
C ALA A 264 17.69 -24.88 12.79
N GLY A 265 18.51 -25.31 13.75
CA GLY A 265 19.67 -26.19 13.50
C GLY A 265 20.96 -25.46 13.13
N VAL A 266 20.95 -24.13 13.04
CA VAL A 266 22.14 -23.27 12.88
C VAL A 266 23.07 -23.44 14.10
N LYS A 267 24.37 -23.66 13.88
CA LYS A 267 25.34 -23.92 14.97
C LYS A 267 26.60 -23.05 14.84
N GLY A 268 27.06 -22.54 15.97
CA GLY A 268 28.38 -21.90 16.08
C GLY A 268 28.59 -20.79 15.06
N ASN A 269 29.46 -21.04 14.07
CA ASN A 269 29.85 -20.05 13.07
C ASN A 269 28.84 -19.80 11.96
N ASP A 270 27.79 -20.61 11.88
CA ASP A 270 26.73 -20.42 10.88
C ASP A 270 26.06 -19.03 11.04
N LEU A 271 25.98 -18.50 12.28
CA LEU A 271 25.43 -17.17 12.57
C LEU A 271 26.31 -15.99 12.12
N TYR A 272 27.63 -16.18 12.01
CA TYR A 272 28.55 -15.10 11.63
C TYR A 272 28.55 -14.80 10.12
N ARG A 273 27.87 -15.61 9.29
CA ARG A 273 27.90 -15.53 7.82
C ARG A 273 26.61 -15.06 7.15
N PHE A 274 25.57 -14.72 7.92
CA PHE A 274 24.26 -14.30 7.37
C PHE A 274 24.22 -12.90 6.71
N PHE A 275 25.34 -12.18 6.60
CA PHE A 275 25.39 -10.83 6.02
C PHE A 275 25.93 -10.75 4.58
N LEU A 276 26.12 -11.88 3.89
CA LEU A 276 26.64 -11.87 2.51
C LEU A 276 25.90 -12.90 1.64
N ASN A 277 24.93 -12.42 0.87
CA ASN A 277 24.80 -12.61 -0.58
C ASN A 277 23.70 -11.71 -1.14
#